data_AF-A0A433I4V4-F1
#
_entry.id   AF-A0A433I4V4-F1
#
_cell.length_a   1.000
_cell.length_b   1.000
_cell.length_c   1.000
_cell.angle_alpha   90.00
_cell.angle_beta   90.00
_cell.angle_gamma   90.00
#
_symmetry.space_group_name_H-M   'P 1'
#
loop_
_entity.id
_entity.type
_entity.pdbx_description
1 polymer ?
#
loop_
_entity_poly.entity_id
_entity_poly.type
_entity_poly.pdbx_seq_one_letter_code
_entity_poly.pdbx_strand_id
1 'polypeptide(L)'
;MKTHAMDKAKASVNDCLYPFKTLLVEQGYPSDKQFKILHDIEGVGAGVKARVAFDARVRIAKVSGYAVSERRLHTLQLSSRIHLYDRWFAGLLMHSCNPNVFFD
;
A
#
# COMPACT_ATOMS: atom_id res chain seq x y z
N MET A 1 -6.71 -34.63 26.25
CA MET A 1 -5.64 -34.02 25.44
C MET A 1 -5.74 -34.59 24.03
N LYS A 2 -6.27 -33.83 23.08
CA LYS A 2 -6.27 -34.20 21.65
C LYS A 2 -5.99 -32.93 20.85
N THR A 3 -4.78 -32.84 20.33
CA THR A 3 -4.30 -31.75 19.48
C THR A 3 -4.85 -31.99 18.08
N HIS A 4 -5.83 -31.20 17.65
CA HIS A 4 -6.18 -31.14 16.24
C HIS A 4 -5.31 -30.06 15.58
N ALA A 5 -4.27 -30.53 14.88
CA ALA A 5 -3.66 -29.78 13.81
C ALA A 5 -4.74 -29.58 12.74
N MET A 6 -5.25 -28.36 12.60
CA MET A 6 -5.94 -27.95 11.40
C MET A 6 -4.91 -27.34 10.47
N ASP A 7 -4.72 -28.03 9.35
CA ASP A 7 -4.03 -27.57 8.15
C ASP A 7 -4.27 -26.08 7.91
N LYS A 8 -3.24 -25.26 8.15
CA LYS A 8 -3.11 -23.99 7.46
C LYS A 8 -2.70 -24.33 6.03
N ALA A 9 -3.70 -24.55 5.19
CA ALA A 9 -3.55 -24.35 3.75
C ALA A 9 -2.97 -22.94 3.57
N LYS A 10 -1.65 -22.89 3.37
CA LYS A 10 -0.91 -21.66 3.09
C LYS A 10 -1.33 -21.24 1.70
N ALA A 11 -2.45 -20.53 1.60
CA ALA A 11 -2.75 -19.73 0.45
C ALA A 11 -1.45 -18.98 0.12
N SER A 12 -1.00 -19.04 -1.13
CA SER A 12 0.00 -18.12 -1.62
C SER A 12 -0.60 -16.72 -1.55
N VAL A 13 -0.61 -16.15 -0.34
CA VAL A 13 -0.97 -14.77 -0.09
C VAL A 13 0.07 -14.01 -0.88
N ASN A 14 -0.39 -13.38 -1.95
CA ASN A 14 0.44 -12.46 -2.70
C ASN A 14 0.94 -11.44 -1.66
N ASP A 15 2.25 -11.39 -1.39
CA ASP A 15 2.83 -10.54 -0.34
C ASP A 15 2.59 -9.04 -0.64
N CYS A 16 2.05 -8.72 -1.81
CA CYS A 16 1.66 -7.38 -2.23
C CYS A 16 0.48 -6.84 -1.42
N LEU A 17 0.56 -5.57 -1.02
CA LEU A 17 -0.51 -4.87 -0.31
C LEU A 17 -1.73 -4.58 -1.20
N TYR A 18 -1.57 -4.65 -2.52
CA TYR A 18 -2.67 -4.46 -3.45
C TYR A 18 -3.49 -5.73 -3.64
N PRO A 19 -4.83 -5.63 -3.75
CA PRO A 19 -5.69 -6.80 -3.96
C PRO A 19 -5.73 -7.27 -5.43
N PHE A 20 -4.79 -6.81 -6.25
CA PHE A 20 -4.76 -7.06 -7.69
C PHE A 20 -3.78 -8.20 -7.99
N LYS A 21 -4.31 -9.34 -8.47
CA LYS A 21 -3.50 -10.55 -8.74
C LYS A 21 -2.34 -10.35 -9.72
N THR A 22 -2.45 -9.35 -10.60
CA THR A 22 -1.45 -9.02 -11.63
C THR A 22 -0.30 -8.16 -11.10
N LEU A 23 -0.43 -7.60 -9.91
CA LEU A 23 0.59 -6.73 -9.33
C LEU A 23 1.46 -7.56 -8.39
N LEU A 24 2.74 -7.64 -8.72
CA LEU A 24 3.70 -8.51 -8.05
C LEU A 24 4.75 -7.68 -7.32
N VAL A 25 5.20 -8.15 -6.16
CA VAL A 25 6.24 -7.47 -5.37
C VAL A 25 7.54 -7.34 -6.16
N GLU A 26 7.85 -8.35 -6.97
CA GLU A 26 9.01 -8.41 -7.87
C GLU A 26 8.99 -7.29 -8.94
N GLN A 27 7.81 -6.76 -9.26
CA GLN A 27 7.67 -5.62 -10.18
C GLN A 27 7.85 -4.26 -9.47
N GLY A 28 8.09 -4.27 -8.16
CA GLY A 28 8.28 -3.10 -7.31
C GLY A 28 7.00 -2.60 -6.62
N TYR A 29 5.92 -3.38 -6.60
CA TYR A 29 4.72 -3.02 -5.84
C TYR A 29 4.91 -3.25 -4.34
N PRO A 30 4.24 -2.47 -3.48
CA PRO A 30 4.46 -2.48 -2.04
C PRO A 30 4.09 -3.83 -1.43
N SER A 31 4.89 -4.28 -0.48
CA SER A 31 4.70 -5.54 0.25
C SER A 31 4.55 -5.35 1.75
N ASP A 32 3.95 -6.32 2.42
CA ASP A 32 3.83 -6.37 3.89
C ASP A 32 5.19 -6.55 4.61
N LYS A 33 6.19 -7.07 3.90
CA LYS A 33 7.59 -7.17 4.35
C LYS A 33 8.26 -5.81 4.44
N GLN A 34 8.00 -4.94 3.46
CA GLN A 34 8.63 -3.62 3.38
C GLN A 34 7.83 -2.54 4.13
N PHE A 35 6.51 -2.70 4.22
CA PHE A 35 5.62 -1.68 4.76
C PHE A 35 4.61 -2.28 5.76
N LYS A 36 4.21 -1.45 6.73
CA LYS A 36 3.11 -1.71 7.65
C LYS A 36 2.05 -0.65 7.43
N ILE A 37 0.83 -1.08 7.11
CA ILE A 37 -0.34 -0.21 7.16
C ILE A 37 -0.75 -0.02 8.62
N LEU A 38 -0.78 1.24 9.06
CA LEU A 38 -1.31 1.64 10.35
C LEU A 38 -2.81 1.85 10.18
N HIS A 39 -3.59 1.39 11.16
CA HIS A 39 -5.03 1.57 11.17
C HIS A 39 -5.43 2.42 12.39
N ASP A 40 -6.47 3.23 12.25
CA ASP A 40 -7.06 3.96 13.36
C ASP A 40 -7.92 3.04 14.26
N ILE A 41 -8.58 3.65 15.24
CA ILE A 41 -9.47 2.96 16.19
C ILE A 41 -10.68 2.28 15.51
N GLU A 42 -11.07 2.75 14.32
CA GLU A 42 -12.18 2.19 13.54
C GLU A 42 -11.70 1.14 12.53
N GLY A 43 -10.39 0.84 12.50
CA GLY A 43 -9.81 -0.11 11.58
C GLY A 43 -9.64 0.44 10.17
N VAL A 44 -9.75 1.75 9.97
CA VAL A 44 -9.49 2.40 8.68
C VAL A 44 -8.00 2.68 8.55
N GLY A 45 -7.45 2.48 7.34
CA GLY A 45 -6.05 2.79 7.07
C GLY A 45 -5.75 4.27 7.37
N ALA A 46 -4.84 4.50 8.30
CA ALA A 46 -4.51 5.82 8.84
C ALA A 46 -3.08 6.27 8.52
N GLY A 47 -2.24 5.37 8.02
CA GLY A 47 -0.85 5.71 7.69
C GLY A 47 -0.06 4.53 7.14
N VAL A 48 1.14 4.82 6.64
CA VAL A 48 2.11 3.83 6.18
C VAL A 48 3.41 4.01 6.96
N LYS A 49 3.97 2.91 7.45
CA LYS A 49 5.28 2.88 8.10
C LYS A 49 6.20 1.88 7.40
N ALA A 50 7.42 2.31 7.06
CA ALA A 50 8.45 1.38 6.57
C ALA A 50 8.86 0.39 7.68
N ARG A 51 9.05 -0.88 7.30
CA ARG A 51 9.58 -1.95 8.16
C ARG A 51 11.07 -2.20 7.94
N VAL A 52 11.60 -1.70 6.83
CA VAL A 52 13.00 -1.81 6.43
C VAL A 52 13.58 -0.41 6.22
N ALA A 53 14.90 -0.31 6.28
CA ALA A 53 15.59 0.91 5.88
C ALA A 53 15.56 1.05 4.36
N PHE A 54 15.38 2.28 3.88
CA PHE A 54 15.55 2.65 2.49
C PHE A 54 16.65 3.70 2.39
N ASP A 55 17.49 3.58 1.38
CA ASP A 55 18.50 4.60 1.08
C ASP A 55 17.84 5.88 0.55
N ALA A 56 18.55 6.99 0.63
CA ALA A 56 18.08 8.25 0.06
C ALA A 56 18.00 8.15 -1.47
N ARG A 57 16.97 8.78 -2.05
CA ARG A 57 16.78 8.92 -3.51
C ARG A 57 16.59 7.61 -4.28
N VAL A 58 16.10 6.56 -3.63
CA VAL A 58 15.69 5.32 -4.30
C VAL A 58 14.17 5.25 -4.46
N ARG A 59 13.71 4.59 -5.53
CA ARG A 59 12.29 4.26 -5.68
C ARG A 59 11.91 3.16 -4.69
N ILE A 60 11.05 3.48 -3.74
CA ILE A 60 10.67 2.53 -2.67
C ILE A 60 9.47 1.65 -3.03
N ALA A 61 8.59 2.10 -3.93
CA ALA A 61 7.42 1.35 -4.39
C ALA A 61 6.85 1.97 -5.67
N LYS A 62 6.21 1.15 -6.50
CA LYS A 62 5.22 1.57 -7.51
C LYS A 62 3.85 1.62 -6.87
N VAL A 63 3.01 2.54 -7.34
CA VAL A 63 1.63 2.68 -6.85
C VAL A 63 0.62 2.26 -7.91
N SER A 64 -0.53 1.78 -7.47
CA SER A 64 -1.62 1.32 -8.32
C SER A 64 -2.97 1.54 -7.65
N GLY A 65 -4.03 1.55 -8.44
CA GLY A 65 -5.36 1.90 -8.00
C GLY A 65 -6.31 2.05 -9.18
N TYR A 66 -7.51 2.54 -8.88
CA TYR A 66 -8.51 2.79 -9.91
C TYR A 66 -8.37 4.21 -10.45
N ALA A 67 -8.38 4.37 -11.77
CA ALA A 67 -8.50 5.69 -12.39
C ALA A 67 -9.95 6.18 -12.27
N VAL A 68 -10.13 7.35 -11.64
CA VAL A 68 -11.44 7.97 -11.42
C VAL A 68 -11.42 9.45 -11.82
N SER A 69 -12.57 9.99 -12.20
CA SER A 69 -12.71 11.42 -12.52
C SER A 69 -12.89 12.30 -11.28
N GLU A 70 -13.53 11.75 -10.24
CA GLU A 70 -13.89 12.48 -9.03
C GLU A 70 -12.76 12.49 -8.00
N ARG A 71 -12.58 13.64 -7.34
CA ARG A 71 -11.69 13.77 -6.18
C ARG A 71 -12.41 13.31 -4.92
N ARG A 72 -11.78 12.41 -4.16
CA ARG A 72 -12.30 11.92 -2.86
C ARG A 72 -11.16 11.53 -1.92
N LEU A 73 -11.49 11.05 -0.72
CA LEU A 73 -10.48 10.50 0.17
C LEU A 73 -9.70 9.37 -0.54
N HIS A 74 -8.40 9.31 -0.30
CA HIS A 74 -7.46 8.37 -0.93
C HIS A 74 -7.27 8.52 -2.44
N THR A 75 -7.63 9.67 -3.03
CA THR A 75 -7.26 9.98 -4.41
C THR A 75 -6.02 10.84 -4.51
N LEU A 76 -5.11 10.47 -5.41
CA LEU A 76 -3.98 11.28 -5.86
C LEU A 76 -4.25 11.78 -7.28
N GLN A 77 -4.04 13.07 -7.55
CA GLN A 77 -4.26 13.62 -8.89
C GLN A 77 -3.14 13.19 -9.85
N LEU A 78 -3.49 12.59 -10.99
CA LEU A 78 -2.55 12.23 -12.07
C LEU A 78 -2.55 13.26 -13.21
N SER A 79 -3.72 13.84 -13.48
CA SER A 79 -3.90 14.93 -14.45
C SER A 79 -5.08 15.82 -14.04
N SER A 80 -5.39 16.84 -14.84
CA SER A 80 -6.52 17.74 -14.55
C SER A 80 -7.88 17.04 -14.46
N ARG A 81 -8.03 15.85 -15.05
CA ARG A 81 -9.31 15.10 -15.09
C ARG A 81 -9.22 13.68 -14.54
N ILE A 82 -8.03 13.18 -14.23
CA ILE A 82 -7.82 11.80 -13.80
C ILE A 82 -7.15 11.80 -12.44
N HIS A 83 -7.73 11.05 -11.51
CA HIS A 83 -7.19 10.79 -10.20
C HIS A 83 -6.98 9.28 -10.03
N LEU A 84 -5.89 8.90 -9.37
CA LEU A 84 -5.64 7.56 -8.88
C LEU A 84 -6.32 7.39 -7.53
N TYR A 85 -7.36 6.57 -7.48
CA TYR A 85 -7.95 6.13 -6.21
C TYR A 85 -7.22 4.89 -5.69
N ASP A 86 -6.48 5.05 -4.61
CA ASP A 86 -5.72 3.99 -3.94
C ASP A 86 -5.96 4.03 -2.42
N ARG A 87 -6.85 3.15 -1.93
CA ARG A 87 -7.15 3.02 -0.49
C ARG A 87 -6.24 2.03 0.27
N TRP A 88 -5.26 1.42 -0.40
CA TRP A 88 -4.46 0.33 0.17
C TRP A 88 -3.05 0.78 0.53
N PHE A 89 -2.49 1.75 -0.18
CA PHE A 89 -1.12 2.20 0.06
C PHE A 89 -0.93 3.72 -0.15
N ALA A 90 -0.93 4.20 -1.39
CA ALA A 90 -0.54 5.57 -1.72
C ALA A 90 -1.50 6.61 -1.10
N GLY A 91 -2.81 6.34 -1.11
CA GLY A 91 -3.80 7.20 -0.48
C GLY A 91 -3.80 7.14 1.05
N LEU A 92 -2.94 6.30 1.65
CA LEU A 92 -2.68 6.25 3.10
C LEU A 92 -1.38 6.98 3.48
N LEU A 93 -0.61 7.49 2.52
CA LEU A 93 0.55 8.33 2.82
C LEU A 93 0.05 9.66 3.41
N MET A 94 0.49 9.95 4.64
CA MET A 94 0.09 11.17 5.33
C MET A 94 0.81 12.39 4.75
N HIS A 95 0.09 13.51 4.70
CA HIS A 95 0.67 14.78 4.36
C HIS A 95 1.75 15.19 5.39
N SER A 96 2.85 15.73 4.89
CA SER A 96 3.89 16.37 5.71
C SER A 96 4.43 17.58 4.95
N CYS A 97 4.65 18.69 5.66
CA CYS A 97 5.33 19.88 5.12
C CYS A 97 6.83 19.65 4.87
N ASN A 98 7.41 18.59 5.47
CA ASN A 98 8.78 18.15 5.24
C ASN A 98 8.80 16.63 5.01
N PRO A 99 8.40 16.15 3.82
CA PRO A 99 8.22 14.73 3.54
C PRO A 99 9.57 14.03 3.31
N ASN A 100 9.61 12.73 3.59
CA ASN A 100 10.76 11.86 3.31
C ASN A 100 10.56 10.98 2.07
N VAL A 101 9.42 11.11 1.39
CA VAL A 101 9.04 10.40 0.17
C VAL A 101 8.33 11.36 -0.77
N PHE A 102 8.49 11.15 -2.08
CA PHE A 102 7.89 11.99 -3.11
C PHE A 102 7.30 11.10 -4.20
N PHE A 103 6.25 11.59 -4.87
CA PHE A 103 5.81 11.03 -6.13
C PHE A 103 6.69 11.59 -7.26
N ASP A 104 7.09 10.70 -8.16
CA ASP A 104 7.87 10.95 -9.37
C ASP A 104 6.97 10.69 -10.59
#